data_AF-K2SXU6-F1
#
_entry.id   AF-K2SXU6-F1
#
_cell.length_a   1.000
_cell.length_b   1.000
_cell.length_c   1.000
_cell.angle_alpha   90.00
_cell.angle_beta   90.00
_cell.angle_gamma   90.00
#
_symmetry.space_group_name_H-M   'P 1'
#
loop_
_entity.id
_entity.type
_entity.pdbx_description
1 polymer ?
#
loop_
_entity_poly.entity_id
_entity_poly.type
_entity_poly.pdbx_seq_one_letter_code
_entity_poly.pdbx_strand_id
1 'polypeptide(L)'
;MYSPLTAEESQQRQVRRGLRDIVRTAGRLSLWQGSKLVRPSRALQISFVCLLLLSGALLHALFNAFTIWMAIDPFDVLFASFPRERGIPSAANNVYSANYFRSVLPVPCHSHNDYWRTTPLFAALGSGCVSVEADVWLRKGELYVSHTGLSLVEGNTLSNLYIQPLQQILHDMNTGQGPATKPAGVFHMNPAQSLTLVVDFKTASDPTLPALHAQLQPLRSGGWLTHWNGTARVERPVIVVASGAVDFDALTANATYRDVFFDAPLAALADASDSATDFVASDGGGGYTTKYNPSNSHLASAGVAGANTGGEAERLDPKVLGHAEVAEKSKG
;
A
#
# COMPACT_ATOMS: atom_id res chain seq x y z
N MET A 1 -5.63 -71.96 -93.81
CA MET A 1 -5.35 -70.53 -93.97
C MET A 1 -5.34 -69.89 -92.59
N TYR A 2 -4.16 -69.50 -92.10
CA TYR A 2 -4.03 -68.63 -90.93
C TYR A 2 -4.52 -67.24 -91.33
N SER A 3 -5.54 -66.71 -90.65
CA SER A 3 -5.87 -65.30 -90.77
C SER A 3 -4.92 -64.53 -89.85
N PRO A 4 -4.07 -63.63 -90.37
CA PRO A 4 -3.22 -62.82 -89.52
C PRO A 4 -4.11 -61.90 -88.68
N LEU A 5 -3.92 -61.93 -87.35
CA LEU A 5 -4.50 -60.97 -86.42
C LEU A 5 -4.23 -59.56 -86.95
N THR A 6 -5.28 -58.75 -87.05
CA THR A 6 -5.17 -57.39 -87.57
C THR A 6 -4.29 -56.55 -86.63
N ALA A 7 -3.56 -55.58 -87.18
CA ALA A 7 -2.63 -54.73 -86.43
C ALA A 7 -3.26 -54.10 -85.16
N GLU A 8 -4.57 -53.87 -85.21
CA GLU A 8 -5.40 -53.30 -84.13
C GLU A 8 -5.52 -54.22 -82.91
N GLU A 9 -5.62 -55.55 -83.10
CA GLU A 9 -5.69 -56.51 -81.99
C GLU A 9 -4.34 -56.66 -81.26
N SER A 10 -3.23 -56.46 -81.99
CA SER A 10 -1.89 -56.44 -81.38
C SER A 10 -1.68 -55.20 -80.50
N GLN A 11 -2.15 -54.04 -80.97
CA GLN A 11 -2.09 -52.77 -80.23
C GLN A 11 -2.93 -52.81 -78.96
N GLN A 12 -4.16 -53.33 -79.02
CA GLN A 12 -5.00 -53.47 -77.84
C GLN A 12 -4.39 -54.42 -76.79
N ARG A 13 -3.72 -55.50 -77.21
CA ARG A 13 -3.01 -56.39 -76.28
C ARG A 13 -1.80 -55.72 -75.64
N GLN A 14 -1.09 -54.87 -76.37
CA GLN A 14 0.07 -54.14 -75.86
C GLN A 14 -0.35 -53.07 -74.85
N VAL A 15 -1.43 -52.32 -75.12
CA VAL A 15 -2.04 -51.36 -74.18
C VAL A 15 -2.54 -52.06 -72.92
N ARG A 16 -3.22 -53.22 -73.04
CA ARG A 16 -3.67 -54.01 -71.88
C ARG A 16 -2.54 -54.64 -71.04
N ARG A 17 -1.34 -54.80 -71.61
CA ARG A 17 -0.15 -55.21 -70.85
C ARG A 17 0.46 -54.00 -70.14
N GLY A 18 0.61 -52.87 -70.82
CA GLY A 18 1.09 -51.62 -70.22
C GLY A 18 0.23 -51.15 -69.03
N LEU A 19 -1.09 -51.19 -69.16
CA LEU A 19 -2.01 -50.86 -68.05
C LEU A 19 -1.89 -51.83 -66.87
N ARG A 20 -1.66 -53.12 -67.12
CA ARG A 20 -1.46 -54.11 -66.04
C ARG A 20 -0.14 -53.91 -65.32
N ASP A 21 0.90 -53.52 -66.04
CA ASP A 21 2.19 -53.22 -65.42
C ASP A 21 2.11 -51.93 -64.60
N ILE A 22 1.47 -50.85 -65.10
CA ILE A 22 1.23 -49.62 -64.34
C ILE A 22 0.44 -49.88 -63.05
N VAL A 23 -0.61 -50.71 -63.10
CA VAL A 23 -1.39 -51.08 -61.90
C VAL A 23 -0.55 -51.89 -60.90
N ARG A 24 0.38 -52.74 -61.38
CA ARG A 24 1.30 -53.49 -60.52
C ARG A 24 2.38 -52.61 -59.89
N THR A 25 2.90 -51.61 -60.60
CA THR A 25 3.87 -50.65 -60.02
C THR A 25 3.19 -49.69 -59.05
N ALA A 26 1.97 -49.24 -59.34
CA ALA A 26 1.18 -48.40 -58.43
C ALA A 26 0.85 -49.14 -57.12
N GLY A 27 0.60 -50.45 -57.18
CA GLY A 27 0.39 -51.28 -55.98
C GLY A 27 1.65 -51.47 -55.10
N ARG A 28 2.86 -51.22 -55.63
CA ARG A 28 4.13 -51.32 -54.88
C ARG A 28 4.62 -50.00 -54.28
N LEU A 29 3.98 -48.87 -54.59
CA LEU A 29 4.29 -47.55 -54.01
C LEU A 29 3.45 -47.20 -52.77
N SER A 30 2.76 -48.18 -52.18
CA SER A 30 2.19 -48.06 -50.84
C SER A 30 3.27 -48.21 -49.76
N LEU A 31 4.26 -47.31 -49.77
CA LEU A 31 5.25 -47.12 -48.71
C LEU A 31 4.71 -46.19 -47.60
N TRP A 32 3.46 -46.41 -47.20
CA TRP A 32 2.91 -45.86 -45.97
C TRP A 32 2.10 -46.95 -45.27
N GLN A 33 2.80 -48.01 -44.85
CA GLN A 33 2.34 -48.79 -43.71
C GLN A 33 2.30 -47.82 -42.54
N GLY A 34 1.10 -47.42 -42.14
CA GLY A 34 0.88 -46.58 -40.97
C GLY A 34 1.70 -47.13 -39.82
N SER A 35 2.65 -46.33 -39.32
CA SER A 35 3.25 -46.58 -38.03
C SER A 35 2.09 -46.74 -37.06
N LYS A 36 1.92 -47.95 -36.50
CA LYS A 36 0.96 -48.16 -35.43
C LYS A 36 1.30 -47.09 -34.40
N LEU A 37 0.40 -46.13 -34.18
CA LEU A 37 0.54 -45.15 -33.12
C LEU A 37 0.59 -45.96 -31.83
N VAL A 38 1.80 -46.23 -31.32
CA VAL A 38 1.98 -47.01 -30.11
C VAL A 38 1.36 -46.16 -29.02
N ARG A 39 0.18 -46.55 -28.54
CA ARG A 39 -0.44 -45.88 -27.40
C ARG A 39 0.54 -46.01 -26.24
N PRO A 40 1.03 -44.89 -25.68
CA PRO A 40 1.98 -44.94 -24.59
C PRO A 40 1.36 -45.73 -23.45
N SER A 41 2.17 -46.52 -22.74
CA SER A 41 1.69 -47.29 -21.60
C SER A 41 1.08 -46.33 -20.58
N ARG A 42 0.08 -46.79 -19.82
CA ARG A 42 -0.53 -45.98 -18.75
C ARG A 42 0.53 -45.45 -17.78
N ALA A 43 1.59 -46.23 -17.53
CA ALA A 43 2.74 -45.80 -16.75
C ALA A 43 3.46 -44.59 -17.37
N LEU A 44 3.72 -44.59 -18.68
CA LEU A 44 4.37 -43.46 -19.36
C LEU A 44 3.49 -42.20 -19.34
N GLN A 45 2.17 -42.36 -19.50
CA GLN A 45 1.21 -41.25 -19.41
C GLN A 45 1.17 -40.64 -18.00
N ILE A 46 1.13 -41.48 -16.96
CA ILE A 46 1.17 -41.04 -15.56
C ILE A 46 2.51 -40.36 -15.25
N SER A 47 3.64 -40.96 -15.66
CA SER A 47 4.96 -40.36 -15.46
C SER A 47 5.07 -38.99 -16.12
N PHE A 48 4.54 -38.82 -17.33
CA PHE A 48 4.54 -37.54 -18.04
C PHE A 48 3.73 -36.47 -17.28
N VAL A 49 2.55 -36.81 -16.77
CA VAL A 49 1.73 -35.90 -15.96
C VAL A 49 2.43 -35.54 -14.64
N CYS A 50 3.03 -36.52 -13.95
CA CYS A 50 3.79 -36.26 -12.73
C CYS A 50 4.99 -35.34 -13.00
N LEU A 51 5.68 -35.50 -14.13
CA LEU A 51 6.83 -34.67 -14.50
C LEU A 51 6.42 -33.23 -14.80
N LEU A 52 5.26 -33.04 -15.45
CA LEU A 52 4.67 -31.71 -15.67
C LEU A 52 4.25 -31.02 -14.37
N LEU A 53 3.68 -31.77 -13.42
CA LEU A 53 3.30 -31.22 -12.12
C LEU A 53 4.55 -30.85 -11.29
N LEU A 54 5.58 -31.70 -11.31
CA LEU A 54 6.84 -31.44 -10.63
C LEU A 54 7.59 -30.26 -11.24
N SER A 55 7.63 -30.14 -12.58
CA SER A 55 8.26 -29.01 -13.25
C SER A 55 7.50 -27.72 -13.01
N GLY A 56 6.16 -27.76 -13.00
CA GLY A 56 5.31 -26.62 -12.64
C GLY A 56 5.55 -26.17 -11.20
N ALA A 57 5.60 -27.11 -10.24
CA ALA A 57 5.90 -26.81 -8.84
C ALA A 57 7.31 -26.22 -8.66
N LEU A 58 8.31 -26.76 -9.38
CA LEU A 58 9.67 -26.24 -9.37
C LEU A 58 9.75 -24.84 -9.97
N LEU A 59 9.13 -24.60 -11.13
CA LEU A 59 9.10 -23.27 -11.76
C LEU A 59 8.38 -22.24 -10.87
N HIS A 60 7.29 -22.64 -10.21
CA HIS A 60 6.61 -21.79 -9.24
C HIS A 60 7.48 -21.50 -8.01
N ALA A 61 8.19 -22.50 -7.48
CA ALA A 61 9.13 -22.31 -6.38
C ALA A 61 10.31 -21.40 -6.77
N LEU A 62 10.86 -21.55 -7.97
CA LEU A 62 11.92 -20.71 -8.51
C LEU A 62 11.43 -19.29 -8.78
N PHE A 63 10.23 -19.12 -9.33
CA PHE A 63 9.61 -17.81 -9.54
C PHE A 63 9.39 -17.11 -8.20
N ASN A 64 8.85 -17.81 -7.19
CA ASN A 64 8.70 -17.25 -5.85
C ASN A 64 10.05 -16.92 -5.20
N ALA A 65 11.07 -17.78 -5.35
CA ALA A 65 12.40 -17.48 -4.84
C ALA A 65 13.01 -16.25 -5.53
N PHE A 66 12.79 -16.10 -6.84
CA PHE A 66 13.27 -14.97 -7.62
C PHE A 66 12.51 -13.67 -7.29
N THR A 67 11.18 -13.72 -7.14
CA THR A 67 10.39 -12.55 -6.76
C THR A 67 10.67 -12.13 -5.33
N ILE A 68 10.86 -13.07 -4.41
CA ILE A 68 11.36 -12.79 -3.06
C ILE A 68 12.73 -12.12 -3.16
N TRP A 69 13.69 -12.68 -3.90
CA TRP A 69 15.02 -12.08 -4.04
C TRP A 69 15.02 -10.67 -4.65
N MET A 70 14.15 -10.39 -5.63
CA MET A 70 14.00 -9.08 -6.26
C MET A 70 13.19 -8.08 -5.43
N ALA A 71 12.28 -8.55 -4.57
CA ALA A 71 11.43 -7.70 -3.73
C ALA A 71 12.07 -7.32 -2.40
N ILE A 72 13.20 -7.92 -2.04
CA ILE A 72 13.90 -7.58 -0.81
C ILE A 72 14.84 -6.40 -1.12
N ASP A 73 14.40 -5.17 -0.86
CA ASP A 73 15.33 -4.04 -0.80
C ASP A 73 16.30 -4.23 0.40
N PRO A 74 17.44 -3.51 0.46
CA PRO A 74 18.39 -3.64 1.56
C PRO A 74 17.77 -3.41 2.95
N PHE A 75 16.71 -2.60 3.05
CA PHE A 75 15.94 -2.42 4.28
C PHE A 75 15.07 -3.64 4.58
N ASP A 76 14.44 -4.27 3.60
CA ASP A 76 13.69 -5.52 3.81
C ASP A 76 14.61 -6.68 4.19
N VAL A 77 15.85 -6.79 3.66
CA VAL A 77 16.84 -7.81 4.11
C VAL A 77 17.17 -7.55 5.58
N LEU A 78 17.44 -6.28 5.88
CA LEU A 78 17.83 -5.81 7.18
C LEU A 78 16.70 -6.07 8.18
N PHE A 79 15.46 -5.66 7.89
CA PHE A 79 14.26 -5.88 8.70
C PHE A 79 13.83 -7.35 8.79
N ALA A 80 14.05 -8.16 7.75
CA ALA A 80 13.75 -9.61 7.76
C ALA A 80 14.71 -10.41 8.66
N SER A 81 15.93 -9.92 8.88
CA SER A 81 16.91 -10.54 9.77
C SER A 81 16.67 -10.24 11.26
N PHE A 82 15.77 -9.30 11.58
CA PHE A 82 15.39 -9.07 12.98
C PHE A 82 14.49 -10.19 13.45
N PRO A 83 14.79 -10.79 14.62
CA PRO A 83 13.96 -11.83 15.15
C PRO A 83 12.53 -11.29 15.31
N ARG A 84 11.59 -11.98 14.69
CA ARG A 84 10.19 -12.07 15.14
C ARG A 84 10.23 -12.71 16.53
N GLU A 85 10.84 -12.05 17.54
CA GLU A 85 10.49 -12.38 18.90
C GLU A 85 8.97 -12.31 18.92
N ARG A 86 8.30 -13.35 19.42
CA ARG A 86 6.83 -13.45 19.39
C ARG A 86 6.15 -12.40 20.30
N GLY A 87 6.82 -11.30 20.57
CA GLY A 87 6.31 -10.11 21.22
C GLY A 87 6.45 -8.94 20.25
N ILE A 88 5.37 -8.20 20.08
CA ILE A 88 5.37 -6.90 19.43
C ILE A 88 6.41 -6.03 20.17
N PRO A 89 7.30 -5.32 19.45
CA PRO A 89 8.20 -4.37 20.08
C PRO A 89 7.38 -3.36 20.89
N SER A 90 7.38 -3.50 22.21
CA SER A 90 6.86 -2.52 23.15
C SER A 90 8.02 -1.63 23.61
N ALA A 91 7.75 -0.49 24.24
CA ALA A 91 8.80 0.35 24.83
C ALA A 91 9.79 -0.45 25.71
N ALA A 92 9.34 -1.52 26.35
CA ALA A 92 10.15 -2.35 27.25
C ALA A 92 11.15 -3.28 26.54
N ASN A 93 10.89 -3.67 25.28
CA ASN A 93 11.74 -4.55 24.48
C ASN A 93 12.21 -3.86 23.18
N ASN A 94 12.29 -2.53 23.20
CA ASN A 94 12.58 -1.76 22.00
C ASN A 94 14.07 -1.90 21.64
N VAL A 95 14.39 -2.86 20.77
CA VAL A 95 15.76 -3.11 20.26
C VAL A 95 16.22 -1.99 19.31
N TYR A 96 15.31 -1.09 18.92
CA TYR A 96 15.53 -0.07 17.89
C TYR A 96 15.90 1.28 18.51
N SER A 97 17.21 1.52 18.66
CA SER A 97 17.72 2.83 19.06
C SER A 97 17.45 3.88 17.98
N ALA A 98 17.18 5.14 18.38
CA ALA A 98 17.11 6.28 17.45
C ALA A 98 18.35 6.38 16.52
N ASN A 99 19.48 5.78 16.93
CA ASN A 99 20.70 5.69 16.13
C ASN A 99 20.52 5.00 14.76
N TYR A 100 19.50 4.15 14.62
CA TYR A 100 19.22 3.41 13.38
C TYR A 100 18.87 4.31 12.20
N PHE A 101 18.28 5.47 12.48
CA PHE A 101 17.82 6.42 11.46
C PHE A 101 18.77 7.62 11.31
N ARG A 102 20.00 7.54 11.85
CA ARG A 102 20.95 8.67 11.85
C ARG A 102 21.24 9.24 10.47
N SER A 103 21.27 8.39 9.45
CA SER A 103 21.60 8.77 8.07
C SER A 103 20.38 8.80 7.15
N VAL A 104 19.16 8.70 7.70
CA VAL A 104 17.95 8.74 6.89
C VAL A 104 17.60 10.18 6.55
N LEU A 105 17.43 10.45 5.26
CA LEU A 105 16.88 11.70 4.76
C LEU A 105 15.35 11.59 4.74
N PRO A 106 14.61 12.53 5.37
CA PRO A 106 13.18 12.55 5.19
C PRO A 106 12.84 12.84 3.74
N VAL A 107 11.87 12.09 3.24
CA VAL A 107 11.31 12.23 1.90
C VAL A 107 9.80 12.41 2.02
N PRO A 108 9.18 13.14 1.08
CA PRO A 108 7.74 13.32 1.06
C PRO A 108 7.02 12.02 0.65
N CYS A 109 6.97 11.05 1.56
CA CYS A 109 6.16 9.86 1.41
C CYS A 109 5.23 9.67 2.59
N HIS A 110 4.07 9.11 2.25
CA HIS A 110 3.07 8.65 3.18
C HIS A 110 3.05 7.12 3.19
N SER A 111 3.40 6.54 4.34
CA SER A 111 3.43 5.10 4.54
C SER A 111 2.04 4.62 4.95
N HIS A 112 1.19 4.41 3.96
CA HIS A 112 -0.19 3.92 4.12
C HIS A 112 -0.17 2.48 4.66
N ASN A 113 -0.86 2.23 5.78
CA ASN A 113 -0.96 0.92 6.43
C ASN A 113 0.37 0.22 6.74
N ASP A 114 1.34 0.96 7.26
CA ASP A 114 2.65 0.43 7.63
C ASP A 114 2.58 -0.70 8.68
N TYR A 115 1.49 -0.79 9.45
CA TYR A 115 1.21 -1.88 10.39
C TYR A 115 1.09 -3.29 9.77
N TRP A 116 1.07 -3.43 8.44
CA TRP A 116 1.22 -4.73 7.76
C TRP A 116 2.67 -5.22 7.72
N ARG A 117 3.63 -4.31 7.91
CA ARG A 117 5.06 -4.63 7.86
C ARG A 117 5.50 -5.31 9.16
N THR A 118 6.63 -6.00 9.08
CA THR A 118 7.25 -6.68 10.23
C THR A 118 7.60 -5.70 11.36
N THR A 119 7.97 -4.48 11.01
CA THR A 119 8.39 -3.40 11.93
C THR A 119 7.69 -2.09 11.54
N PRO A 120 6.43 -1.85 11.94
CA PRO A 120 5.55 -0.82 11.38
C PRO A 120 6.17 0.58 11.23
N LEU A 121 6.22 1.34 12.32
CA LEU A 121 6.76 2.69 12.34
C LEU A 121 8.21 2.74 11.87
N PHE A 122 9.03 1.77 12.30
CA PHE A 122 10.47 1.78 12.03
C PHE A 122 10.81 1.57 10.55
N ALA A 123 10.04 0.74 9.83
CA ALA A 123 10.23 0.59 8.40
C ALA A 123 9.86 1.88 7.67
N ALA A 124 8.74 2.53 8.05
CA ALA A 124 8.33 3.80 7.47
C ALA A 124 9.37 4.91 7.70
N LEU A 125 9.86 5.04 8.94
CA LEU A 125 10.91 5.99 9.28
C LEU A 125 12.24 5.64 8.61
N GLY A 126 12.58 4.36 8.49
CA GLY A 126 13.77 3.88 7.78
C GLY A 126 13.78 4.25 6.30
N SER A 127 12.61 4.20 5.66
CA SER A 127 12.42 4.67 4.29
C SER A 127 12.36 6.19 4.15
N GLY A 128 12.39 6.93 5.26
CA GLY A 128 12.34 8.39 5.28
C GLY A 128 10.93 9.00 5.20
N CYS A 129 9.86 8.21 5.33
CA CYS A 129 8.51 8.75 5.20
C CYS A 129 8.16 9.73 6.33
N VAL A 130 7.80 10.94 5.94
CA VAL A 130 7.37 12.02 6.85
C VAL A 130 5.89 11.91 7.24
N SER A 131 5.19 10.89 6.76
CA SER A 131 3.80 10.62 7.11
C SER A 131 3.53 9.11 7.21
N VAL A 132 2.74 8.70 8.21
CA VAL A 132 2.35 7.30 8.48
C VAL A 132 0.87 7.23 8.84
N GLU A 133 0.24 6.06 8.68
CA GLU A 133 -1.19 5.87 8.91
C GLU A 133 -1.50 4.63 9.75
N ALA A 134 -2.38 4.80 10.75
CA ALA A 134 -2.89 3.72 11.58
C ALA A 134 -4.43 3.63 11.46
N ASP A 135 -4.93 2.49 10.96
CA ASP A 135 -6.34 2.12 10.97
C ASP A 135 -6.74 1.66 12.38
N VAL A 136 -7.49 2.48 13.13
CA VAL A 136 -7.81 2.19 14.54
C VAL A 136 -9.23 1.69 14.77
N TRP A 137 -9.34 0.66 15.60
CA TRP A 137 -10.58 0.06 16.07
C TRP A 137 -10.62 0.14 17.60
N LEU A 138 -11.59 0.86 18.14
CA LEU A 138 -11.79 0.88 19.59
C LEU A 138 -12.41 -0.44 20.07
N ARG A 139 -11.73 -1.12 21.00
CA ARG A 139 -12.26 -2.32 21.64
C ARG A 139 -11.84 -2.38 23.11
N LYS A 140 -12.81 -2.52 24.01
CA LYS A 140 -12.59 -2.58 25.47
C LYS A 140 -11.75 -1.41 26.02
N GLY A 141 -11.91 -0.22 25.47
CA GLY A 141 -11.20 1.00 25.88
C GLY A 141 -9.80 1.17 25.28
N GLU A 142 -9.34 0.24 24.43
CA GLU A 142 -8.04 0.30 23.78
C GLU A 142 -8.18 0.47 22.27
N LEU A 143 -7.27 1.23 21.64
CA LEU A 143 -7.23 1.43 20.19
C LEU A 143 -6.36 0.36 19.54
N TYR A 144 -6.98 -0.66 18.97
CA TYR A 144 -6.29 -1.68 18.19
C TYR A 144 -6.03 -1.20 16.77
N VAL A 145 -4.88 -1.57 16.21
CA VAL A 145 -4.51 -1.24 14.84
C VAL A 145 -4.71 -2.47 13.95
N SER A 146 -5.57 -2.35 12.93
CA SER A 146 -5.79 -3.40 11.95
C SER A 146 -6.54 -2.89 10.74
N HIS A 147 -6.33 -3.52 9.59
CA HIS A 147 -7.10 -3.21 8.38
C HIS A 147 -8.57 -3.67 8.51
N THR A 148 -8.83 -4.70 9.31
CA THR A 148 -10.19 -5.22 9.52
C THR A 148 -10.45 -5.49 11.00
N GLY A 149 -11.65 -5.17 11.48
CA GLY A 149 -12.05 -5.40 12.87
C GLY A 149 -12.14 -6.88 13.27
N LEU A 150 -12.06 -7.81 12.31
CA LEU A 150 -12.06 -9.25 12.54
C LEU A 150 -10.67 -9.80 12.87
N SER A 151 -9.61 -9.09 12.45
CA SER A 151 -8.21 -9.51 12.58
C SER A 151 -7.47 -8.68 13.63
N LEU A 152 -8.07 -8.50 14.81
CA LEU A 152 -7.42 -7.79 15.92
C LEU A 152 -6.46 -8.75 16.62
N VAL A 153 -5.16 -8.43 16.56
CA VAL A 153 -4.11 -9.17 17.25
C VAL A 153 -3.86 -8.52 18.62
N GLU A 154 -3.77 -9.33 19.66
CA GLU A 154 -3.46 -8.85 21.00
C GLU A 154 -2.09 -8.14 21.02
N GLY A 155 -2.07 -6.94 21.61
CA GLY A 155 -0.88 -6.10 21.67
C GLY A 155 -0.65 -5.20 20.45
N ASN A 156 -1.32 -5.42 19.30
CA ASN A 156 -1.26 -4.50 18.15
C ASN A 156 -2.14 -3.29 18.42
N THR A 157 -1.70 -2.42 19.32
CA THR A 157 -2.41 -1.20 19.70
C THR A 157 -1.70 0.02 19.17
N LEU A 158 -2.43 1.13 19.03
CA LEU A 158 -1.86 2.42 18.61
C LEU A 158 -0.72 2.82 19.56
N SER A 159 -0.94 2.60 20.87
CA SER A 159 0.08 2.83 21.90
C SER A 159 1.37 2.06 21.63
N ASN A 160 1.29 0.74 21.42
CA ASN A 160 2.45 -0.12 21.26
C ASN A 160 3.16 0.07 19.92
N LEU A 161 2.42 0.25 18.83
CA LEU A 161 2.99 0.32 17.48
C LEU A 161 3.51 1.71 17.11
N TYR A 162 2.93 2.77 17.66
CA TYR A 162 3.24 4.15 17.27
C TYR A 162 3.62 5.04 18.46
N ILE A 163 2.75 5.20 19.47
CA ILE A 163 2.95 6.23 20.51
C ILE A 163 4.20 5.99 21.35
N GLN A 164 4.36 4.77 21.87
CA GLN A 164 5.51 4.40 22.70
C GLN A 164 6.83 4.44 21.91
N PRO A 165 6.93 3.85 20.69
CA PRO A 165 8.10 4.02 19.85
C PRO A 165 8.44 5.49 19.55
N LEU A 166 7.46 6.32 19.21
CA LEU A 166 7.68 7.75 18.96
C LEU A 166 8.18 8.47 20.21
N GLN A 167 7.57 8.21 21.36
CA GLN A 167 8.03 8.78 22.64
C GLN A 167 9.50 8.44 22.91
N GLN A 168 9.91 7.19 22.69
CA GLN A 168 11.29 6.78 22.90
C GLN A 168 12.25 7.50 21.93
N ILE A 169 11.92 7.51 20.63
CA ILE A 169 12.73 8.19 19.61
C ILE A 169 12.89 9.67 19.98
N LEU A 170 11.79 10.35 20.30
CA LEU A 170 11.80 11.77 20.64
C LEU A 170 12.57 12.05 21.93
N HIS A 171 12.49 11.17 22.92
CA HIS A 171 13.30 11.28 24.13
C HIS A 171 14.80 11.18 23.82
N ASP A 172 15.20 10.18 23.05
CA ASP A 172 16.59 9.97 22.65
C ASP A 172 17.12 11.17 21.84
N MET A 173 16.33 11.67 20.88
CA MET A 173 16.66 12.81 20.02
C MET A 173 16.83 14.13 20.77
N ASN A 174 16.20 14.24 21.95
CA ASN A 174 16.17 15.46 22.75
C ASN A 174 16.91 15.31 24.09
N THR A 175 17.63 14.21 24.29
CA THR A 175 18.42 13.97 25.51
C THR A 175 19.53 15.02 25.62
N GLY A 176 19.62 15.67 26.79
CA GLY A 176 20.64 16.69 27.06
C GLY A 176 20.37 18.07 26.43
N GLN A 177 19.23 18.26 25.76
CA GLN A 177 18.80 19.58 25.32
C GLN A 177 18.21 20.41 26.48
N GLY A 178 18.53 21.70 26.52
CA GLY A 178 17.97 22.62 27.51
C GLY A 178 16.53 23.01 27.16
N PRO A 179 15.73 23.49 28.13
CA PRO A 179 14.30 23.79 27.94
C PRO A 179 13.98 24.93 26.94
N ALA A 180 15.00 25.66 26.46
CA ALA A 180 14.84 26.77 25.52
C ALA A 180 14.99 26.38 24.04
N THR A 181 15.38 25.13 23.74
CA THR A 181 15.50 24.67 22.35
C THR A 181 14.17 24.14 21.83
N LYS A 182 13.87 24.41 20.55
CA LYS A 182 12.77 23.72 19.87
C LYS A 182 13.09 22.22 19.85
N PRO A 183 12.15 21.34 20.24
CA PRO A 183 12.42 19.91 20.26
C PRO A 183 12.69 19.40 18.84
N ALA A 184 13.72 18.57 18.71
CA ALA A 184 14.04 17.84 17.50
C ALA A 184 12.99 16.78 17.19
N GLY A 185 12.71 16.63 15.89
CA GLY A 185 11.90 15.58 15.29
C GLY A 185 12.56 14.21 15.29
N VAL A 186 11.97 13.28 14.55
CA VAL A 186 12.42 11.88 14.49
C VAL A 186 13.59 11.63 13.51
N PHE A 187 13.93 12.62 12.68
CA PHE A 187 14.97 12.50 11.65
C PHE A 187 16.25 13.26 12.07
N HIS A 188 17.36 12.54 12.24
CA HIS A 188 18.65 13.16 12.59
C HIS A 188 19.19 14.12 11.51
N MET A 189 19.00 13.77 10.23
CA MET A 189 19.48 14.58 9.11
C MET A 189 18.67 15.85 8.88
N ASN A 190 17.46 15.93 9.44
CA ASN A 190 16.62 17.12 9.43
C ASN A 190 15.74 17.15 10.69
N PRO A 191 16.28 17.59 11.84
CA PRO A 191 15.57 17.57 13.11
C PRO A 191 14.40 18.56 13.18
N ALA A 192 14.22 19.43 12.18
CA ALA A 192 13.05 20.31 12.11
C ALA A 192 11.85 19.66 11.41
N GLN A 193 12.03 18.52 10.75
CA GLN A 193 10.96 17.81 10.04
C GLN A 193 9.98 17.18 11.03
N SER A 194 8.72 17.62 10.98
CA SER A 194 7.62 16.95 11.69
C SER A 194 7.25 15.63 11.01
N LEU A 195 6.82 14.67 11.82
CA LEU A 195 6.17 13.45 11.37
C LEU A 195 4.65 13.60 11.48
N THR A 196 3.93 13.33 10.41
CA THR A 196 2.47 13.27 10.42
C THR A 196 2.01 11.84 10.74
N LEU A 197 1.26 11.68 11.82
CA LEU A 197 0.57 10.45 12.19
C LEU A 197 -0.92 10.60 11.86
N VAL A 198 -1.36 9.95 10.79
CA VAL A 198 -2.77 9.84 10.43
C VAL A 198 -3.39 8.70 11.22
N VAL A 199 -4.50 8.97 11.90
CA VAL A 199 -5.27 8.01 12.68
C VAL A 199 -6.65 7.89 12.02
N ASP A 200 -6.86 6.83 11.26
CA ASP A 200 -8.10 6.57 10.54
C ASP A 200 -9.08 5.80 11.45
N PHE A 201 -10.19 6.44 11.81
CA PHE A 201 -11.18 5.90 12.71
C PHE A 201 -12.06 4.89 11.97
N LYS A 202 -11.91 3.60 12.31
CA LYS A 202 -12.77 2.52 11.80
C LYS A 202 -13.96 2.21 12.70
N THR A 203 -14.04 2.86 13.87
CA THR A 203 -15.16 2.81 14.82
C THR A 203 -15.74 4.21 15.05
N ALA A 204 -16.94 4.31 15.62
CA ALA A 204 -17.62 5.57 15.87
C ALA A 204 -16.75 6.60 16.63
N SER A 205 -16.85 7.87 16.25
CA SER A 205 -16.05 8.97 16.83
C SER A 205 -16.22 9.10 18.34
N ASP A 206 -17.46 9.12 18.84
CA ASP A 206 -17.80 9.44 20.23
C ASP A 206 -16.95 8.70 21.29
N PRO A 207 -16.79 7.36 21.21
CA PRO A 207 -15.93 6.67 22.15
C PRO A 207 -14.45 6.62 21.71
N THR A 208 -14.15 6.77 20.40
CA THR A 208 -12.79 6.61 19.85
C THR A 208 -11.95 7.87 20.08
N LEU A 209 -12.52 9.06 19.93
CA LEU A 209 -11.82 10.34 20.08
C LEU A 209 -11.29 10.56 21.51
N PRO A 210 -12.07 10.35 22.59
CA PRO A 210 -11.54 10.43 23.95
C PRO A 210 -10.44 9.40 24.22
N ALA A 211 -10.57 8.18 23.67
CA ALA A 211 -9.53 7.16 23.79
C ALA A 211 -8.23 7.59 23.09
N LEU A 212 -8.32 8.20 21.90
CA LEU A 212 -7.16 8.77 21.21
C LEU A 212 -6.50 9.85 22.05
N HIS A 213 -7.27 10.83 22.57
CA HIS A 213 -6.72 11.88 23.42
C HIS A 213 -5.98 11.34 24.65
N ALA A 214 -6.52 10.30 25.27
CA ALA A 214 -5.88 9.62 26.40
C ALA A 214 -4.56 8.94 25.98
N GLN A 215 -4.54 8.23 24.86
CA GLN A 215 -3.32 7.58 24.37
C GLN A 215 -2.24 8.56 23.90
N LEU A 216 -2.61 9.77 23.47
CA LEU A 216 -1.66 10.83 23.10
C LEU A 216 -0.99 11.53 24.29
N GLN A 217 -1.44 11.27 25.52
CA GLN A 217 -0.94 11.95 26.72
C GLN A 217 0.59 11.88 26.91
N PRO A 218 1.28 10.76 26.64
CA PRO A 218 2.74 10.71 26.77
C PRO A 218 3.44 11.72 25.84
N LEU A 219 3.00 11.82 24.58
CA LEU A 219 3.55 12.78 23.61
C LEU A 219 3.21 14.23 23.96
N ARG A 220 1.98 14.45 24.46
CA ARG A 220 1.52 15.75 24.95
C ARG A 220 2.36 16.25 26.10
N SER A 221 2.61 15.39 27.09
CA SER A 221 3.40 15.72 28.28
C SER A 221 4.87 16.02 27.95
N GLY A 222 5.41 15.38 26.91
CA GLY A 222 6.74 15.69 26.36
C GLY A 222 6.78 16.98 25.53
N GLY A 223 5.65 17.62 25.27
CA GLY A 223 5.59 18.84 24.44
C GLY A 223 5.91 18.59 22.97
N TRP A 224 5.65 17.39 22.46
CA TRP A 224 6.01 16.98 21.10
C TRP A 224 4.87 17.06 20.08
N LEU A 225 3.64 17.33 20.52
CA LEU A 225 2.46 17.42 19.64
C LEU A 225 2.27 18.83 19.08
N THR A 226 2.14 18.93 17.76
CA THR A 226 1.69 20.17 17.10
C THR A 226 0.26 20.43 17.57
N HIS A 227 -0.04 21.67 17.92
CA HIS A 227 -1.34 22.01 18.48
C HIS A 227 -1.79 23.43 18.13
N TRP A 228 -3.09 23.64 18.10
CA TRP A 228 -3.72 24.94 18.17
C TRP A 228 -3.75 25.42 19.61
N ASN A 229 -3.32 26.66 19.87
CA ASN A 229 -3.29 27.25 21.23
C ASN A 229 -4.41 28.28 21.47
N GLY A 230 -5.41 28.36 20.60
CA GLY A 230 -6.47 29.37 20.63
C GLY A 230 -6.27 30.52 19.66
N THR A 231 -5.03 30.83 19.27
CA THR A 231 -4.70 31.96 18.39
C THR A 231 -3.81 31.59 17.21
N ALA A 232 -2.94 30.60 17.36
CA ALA A 232 -2.02 30.15 16.35
C ALA A 232 -1.73 28.65 16.48
N ARG A 233 -1.25 28.08 15.38
CA ARG A 233 -0.70 26.72 15.35
C ARG A 233 0.75 26.75 15.84
N VAL A 234 1.05 25.90 16.83
CA VAL A 234 2.37 25.72 17.41
C VAL A 234 2.96 24.43 16.86
N GLU A 235 3.88 24.56 15.91
CA GLU A 235 4.56 23.40 15.29
C GLU A 235 5.49 22.68 16.26
N ARG A 236 5.43 21.35 16.24
CA ARG A 236 6.22 20.43 17.06
C ARG A 236 6.56 19.15 16.24
N PRO A 237 7.40 18.26 16.77
CA PRO A 237 7.84 17.04 16.10
C PRO A 237 6.75 16.12 15.53
N VAL A 238 5.56 16.07 16.13
CA VAL A 238 4.50 15.15 15.72
C VAL A 238 3.21 15.91 15.44
N ILE A 239 2.65 15.72 14.26
CA ILE A 239 1.34 16.23 13.87
C ILE A 239 0.37 15.05 13.84
N VAL A 240 -0.70 15.11 14.62
CA VAL A 240 -1.73 14.05 14.61
C VAL A 240 -2.90 14.51 13.77
N VAL A 241 -3.31 13.67 12.81
CA VAL A 241 -4.46 13.94 11.95
C VAL A 241 -5.47 12.81 12.12
N ALA A 242 -6.71 13.13 12.46
CA ALA A 242 -7.81 12.17 12.47
C ALA A 242 -8.52 12.15 11.11
N SER A 243 -8.79 10.95 10.61
CA SER A 243 -9.55 10.68 9.39
C SER A 243 -10.60 9.59 9.65
N GLY A 244 -11.32 9.16 8.62
CA GLY A 244 -12.33 8.10 8.71
C GLY A 244 -13.62 8.57 9.39
N ALA A 245 -14.14 7.79 10.34
CA ALA A 245 -15.42 8.02 11.01
C ALA A 245 -15.37 9.09 12.14
N VAL A 246 -14.39 10.00 12.10
CA VAL A 246 -14.23 11.07 13.09
C VAL A 246 -15.27 12.18 12.87
N ASP A 247 -15.88 12.63 13.97
CA ASP A 247 -16.82 13.75 13.99
C ASP A 247 -16.04 15.07 14.09
N PHE A 248 -16.22 15.94 13.09
CA PHE A 248 -15.54 17.23 13.01
C PHE A 248 -15.94 18.20 14.12
N ASP A 249 -17.24 18.28 14.45
CA ASP A 249 -17.73 19.22 15.46
C ASP A 249 -17.19 18.83 16.83
N ALA A 250 -17.17 17.52 17.13
CA ALA A 250 -16.55 17.00 18.34
C ALA A 250 -15.04 17.29 18.41
N LEU A 251 -14.32 17.12 17.30
CA LEU A 251 -12.88 17.38 17.21
C LEU A 251 -12.52 18.87 17.33
N THR A 252 -13.39 19.75 16.84
CA THR A 252 -13.16 21.21 16.83
C THR A 252 -13.83 21.96 17.98
N ALA A 253 -14.61 21.29 18.83
CA ALA A 253 -15.37 21.89 19.93
C ALA A 253 -14.53 22.76 20.89
N ASN A 254 -13.28 22.37 21.17
CA ASN A 254 -12.41 23.15 22.04
C ASN A 254 -11.70 24.26 21.26
N ALA A 255 -12.19 25.49 21.34
CA ALA A 255 -11.59 26.65 20.66
C ALA A 255 -10.17 27.02 21.16
N THR A 256 -9.81 26.62 22.39
CA THR A 256 -8.61 27.10 23.10
C THR A 256 -7.41 26.16 23.00
N TYR A 257 -7.63 24.87 22.83
CA TYR A 257 -6.54 23.89 22.69
C TYR A 257 -6.99 22.66 21.91
N ARG A 258 -6.25 22.31 20.86
CA ARG A 258 -6.45 21.08 20.08
C ARG A 258 -5.12 20.58 19.55
N ASP A 259 -4.81 19.30 19.73
CA ASP A 259 -3.58 18.66 19.25
C ASP A 259 -3.84 17.48 18.30
N VAL A 260 -5.09 17.39 17.82
CA VAL A 260 -5.53 16.50 16.76
C VAL A 260 -6.20 17.39 15.70
N PHE A 261 -5.75 17.26 14.47
CA PHE A 261 -6.28 17.99 13.31
C PHE A 261 -7.16 17.07 12.47
N PHE A 262 -8.06 17.65 11.69
CA PHE A 262 -8.95 16.93 10.80
C PHE A 262 -8.32 16.75 9.40
N ASP A 263 -8.52 15.58 8.81
CA ASP A 263 -8.33 15.35 7.38
C ASP A 263 -9.54 15.86 6.60
N ALA A 264 -9.45 17.08 6.07
CA ALA A 264 -10.56 17.71 5.40
C ALA A 264 -10.90 16.99 4.08
N PRO A 265 -12.17 16.95 3.64
CA PRO A 265 -12.49 16.56 2.28
C PRO A 265 -11.80 17.51 1.28
N LEU A 266 -11.12 16.97 0.28
CA LEU A 266 -10.45 17.76 -0.76
C LEU A 266 -11.43 18.71 -1.48
N ALA A 267 -12.69 18.27 -1.64
CA ALA A 267 -13.75 19.08 -2.23
C ALA A 267 -14.19 20.26 -1.35
N ALA A 268 -13.69 20.37 -0.12
CA ALA A 268 -13.96 21.44 0.84
C ALA A 268 -12.70 22.28 1.15
N LEU A 269 -11.78 22.39 0.19
CA LEU A 269 -10.69 23.36 0.26
C LEU A 269 -11.23 24.79 0.22
N ALA A 270 -10.61 25.69 0.98
CA ALA A 270 -10.92 27.11 0.92
C ALA A 270 -10.42 27.71 -0.40
N ASP A 271 -11.29 28.45 -1.09
CA ASP A 271 -10.95 29.21 -2.30
C ASP A 271 -10.62 30.67 -1.96
N ALA A 272 -9.89 31.37 -2.83
CA ALA A 272 -9.58 32.79 -2.64
C ALA A 272 -10.83 33.70 -2.63
N SER A 273 -11.94 33.23 -3.20
CA SER A 273 -13.25 33.87 -3.17
C SER A 273 -14.02 33.65 -1.87
N ASP A 274 -13.55 32.73 -1.00
CA ASP A 274 -14.19 32.49 0.29
C ASP A 274 -13.89 33.62 1.28
N SER A 275 -14.96 34.15 1.88
CA SER A 275 -14.83 35.19 2.90
C SER A 275 -14.22 34.61 4.18
N ALA A 276 -13.11 35.18 4.64
CA ALA A 276 -12.41 34.78 5.85
C ALA A 276 -13.25 34.93 7.15
N THR A 277 -14.45 35.50 7.05
CA THR A 277 -15.38 35.71 8.17
C THR A 277 -16.68 34.90 8.07
N ASP A 278 -16.99 34.27 6.93
CA ASP A 278 -18.20 33.42 6.74
C ASP A 278 -17.86 31.93 6.78
N PHE A 279 -17.19 31.49 7.85
CA PHE A 279 -16.96 30.07 8.12
C PHE A 279 -18.17 29.43 8.85
N VAL A 280 -19.39 29.79 8.45
CA VAL A 280 -20.62 29.18 8.96
C VAL A 280 -21.04 28.07 8.00
N ALA A 281 -21.40 26.92 8.57
CA ALA A 281 -22.03 25.81 7.85
C ALA A 281 -23.17 26.36 6.98
N SER A 282 -23.08 26.18 5.66
CA SER A 282 -24.17 26.50 4.75
C SER A 282 -24.85 25.21 4.35
N ASP A 283 -25.96 24.94 5.03
CA ASP A 283 -26.98 23.97 4.71
C ASP A 283 -27.67 24.40 3.41
N GLY A 284 -27.11 24.00 2.26
CA GLY A 284 -27.67 24.43 0.98
C GLY A 284 -26.99 23.84 -0.25
N GLY A 285 -27.10 22.53 -0.45
CA GLY A 285 -27.04 21.93 -1.80
C GLY A 285 -25.67 21.49 -2.33
N GLY A 286 -24.64 21.35 -1.47
CA GLY A 286 -23.28 20.99 -1.88
C GLY A 286 -22.40 20.33 -0.81
N GLY A 287 -22.96 19.55 0.10
CA GLY A 287 -22.32 18.34 0.65
C GLY A 287 -21.20 18.42 1.70
N TYR A 288 -20.70 19.58 2.13
CA TYR A 288 -19.70 19.63 3.21
C TYR A 288 -19.98 20.77 4.21
N THR A 289 -20.14 20.41 5.48
CA THR A 289 -20.36 21.36 6.60
C THR A 289 -19.07 22.05 7.06
N THR A 290 -17.91 21.63 6.54
CA THR A 290 -16.59 21.94 7.10
C THR A 290 -15.57 22.24 6.01
N LYS A 291 -15.01 23.46 6.00
CA LYS A 291 -13.89 23.84 5.09
C LYS A 291 -12.54 23.67 5.76
N TYR A 292 -11.51 23.35 4.96
CA TYR A 292 -10.13 23.31 5.41
C TYR A 292 -9.70 24.65 6.02
N ASN A 293 -9.18 24.61 7.25
CA ASN A 293 -8.58 25.77 7.91
C ASN A 293 -7.31 25.32 8.67
N PRO A 294 -6.18 26.04 8.61
CA PRO A 294 -4.97 25.63 9.34
C PRO A 294 -5.14 25.42 10.85
N SER A 295 -6.18 26.00 11.45
CA SER A 295 -6.53 25.82 12.86
C SER A 295 -7.30 24.52 13.16
N ASN A 296 -7.96 23.92 12.18
CA ASN A 296 -8.76 22.69 12.34
C ASN A 296 -8.19 21.50 11.56
N SER A 297 -7.46 21.74 10.47
CA SER A 297 -7.00 20.73 9.53
C SER A 297 -5.51 20.83 9.23
N HIS A 298 -4.95 19.71 8.83
CA HIS A 298 -3.56 19.62 8.34
C HIS A 298 -3.47 18.99 6.96
N LEU A 299 -4.36 18.05 6.66
CA LEU A 299 -4.47 17.40 5.36
C LEU A 299 -5.82 17.73 4.74
N ALA A 300 -5.89 17.59 3.43
CA ALA A 300 -7.13 17.57 2.68
C ALA A 300 -7.08 16.41 1.66
N SER A 301 -7.94 15.43 1.82
CA SER A 301 -7.89 14.17 1.08
C SER A 301 -9.18 13.92 0.29
N ALA A 302 -9.06 13.29 -0.87
CA ALA A 302 -10.21 12.90 -1.68
C ALA A 302 -10.64 11.46 -1.35
N GLY A 303 -11.92 11.28 -1.02
CA GLY A 303 -12.53 9.95 -1.04
C GLY A 303 -12.72 9.49 -2.49
N VAL A 304 -12.40 8.22 -2.80
CA VAL A 304 -12.58 7.66 -4.15
C VAL A 304 -14.04 7.74 -4.63
N ALA A 305 -15.01 7.79 -3.72
CA ALA A 305 -16.43 7.99 -4.05
C ALA A 305 -16.76 9.42 -4.55
N GLY A 306 -15.99 10.43 -4.14
CA GLY A 306 -16.20 11.84 -4.54
C GLY A 306 -15.45 12.25 -5.82
N ALA A 307 -14.48 11.45 -6.26
CA ALA A 307 -13.71 11.72 -7.48
C ALA A 307 -14.49 11.48 -8.79
N ASN A 308 -15.70 10.89 -8.71
CA ASN A 308 -16.50 10.50 -9.87
C ASN A 308 -17.67 11.45 -10.15
N THR A 309 -17.85 12.50 -9.35
CA THR A 309 -18.81 13.59 -9.62
C THR A 309 -18.02 14.77 -10.18
N GLY A 310 -18.09 14.94 -11.49
CA GLY A 310 -17.15 15.75 -12.28
C GLY A 310 -16.99 17.20 -11.83
N GLY A 311 -15.74 17.65 -11.91
CA GLY A 311 -15.36 19.05 -12.11
C GLY A 311 -14.35 19.09 -13.24
N GLU A 312 -14.64 19.82 -14.30
CA GLU A 312 -13.65 20.19 -15.30
C GLU A 312 -12.44 20.80 -14.59
N ALA A 313 -11.26 20.23 -14.84
CA ALA A 313 -10.01 20.72 -14.29
C ALA A 313 -9.69 22.08 -14.92
N GLU A 314 -10.15 23.16 -14.29
CA GLU A 314 -9.68 24.50 -14.58
C GLU A 314 -8.29 24.69 -13.95
N ARG A 315 -7.35 25.11 -14.79
CA ARG A 315 -5.92 25.18 -14.49
C ARG A 315 -5.63 26.31 -13.50
N LEU A 316 -5.36 25.97 -12.23
CA LEU A 316 -5.04 26.95 -11.18
C LEU A 316 -3.67 27.62 -11.37
N ASP A 317 -3.64 28.93 -11.13
CA ASP A 317 -2.51 29.86 -11.26
C ASP A 317 -1.41 29.57 -10.20
N PRO A 318 -0.12 29.42 -10.58
CA PRO A 318 0.98 28.99 -9.69
C PRO A 318 1.37 29.94 -8.54
N LYS A 319 0.57 30.98 -8.20
CA LYS A 319 0.93 31.98 -7.18
C LYS A 319 0.39 31.76 -5.76
N VAL A 320 -0.34 30.68 -5.49
CA VAL A 320 -0.97 30.47 -4.15
C VAL A 320 -0.43 29.25 -3.37
N LEU A 321 0.51 28.48 -3.91
CA LEU A 321 0.99 27.26 -3.25
C LEU A 321 2.13 27.50 -2.25
N GLY A 322 1.76 27.73 -0.99
CA GLY A 322 2.56 27.36 0.17
C GLY A 322 2.18 25.95 0.62
N HIS A 323 3.00 24.96 0.24
CA HIS A 323 3.02 23.59 0.75
C HIS A 323 1.66 22.87 0.88
N ALA A 324 1.02 22.53 -0.24
CA ALA A 324 0.08 21.42 -0.30
C ALA A 324 0.71 20.34 -1.19
N GLU A 325 1.07 19.21 -0.59
CA GLU A 325 1.62 18.06 -1.31
C GLU A 325 0.47 17.15 -1.74
N VAL A 326 0.27 17.05 -3.06
CA VAL A 326 -0.72 16.16 -3.67
C VAL A 326 -0.04 14.80 -3.89
N ALA A 327 -0.41 13.80 -3.08
CA ALA A 327 0.03 12.43 -3.29
C ALA A 327 -0.80 11.77 -4.40
N GLU A 328 -0.30 11.78 -5.64
CA GLU A 328 -0.90 11.05 -6.76
C GLU A 328 -0.25 9.67 -6.94
N LYS A 329 -1.08 8.63 -6.95
CA LYS A 329 -0.67 7.22 -7.03
C LYS A 329 -0.45 6.84 -8.50
N SER A 330 0.80 6.89 -8.96
CA SER A 330 1.20 6.40 -10.28
C SER A 330 1.17 4.86 -10.34
N LYS A 331 0.38 4.32 -11.27
CA LYS A 331 0.52 2.96 -11.79
C LYS A 331 1.56 2.98 -12.91
N GLY A 332 2.56 2.11 -12.81
CA GLY A 332 3.52 1.76 -13.85
C GLY A 332 4.37 0.58 -13.40
#